data_AF-A0A8T7M7L2-F1
#
_entry.id   AF-A0A8T7M7L2-F1
#
_cell.length_a   1.000
_cell.length_b   1.000
_cell.length_c   1.000
_cell.angle_alpha   90.00
_cell.angle_beta   90.00
_cell.angle_gamma   90.00
#
_symmetry.space_group_name_H-M   'P 1'
#
loop_
_entity.id
_entity.type
_entity.pdbx_description
1 polymer ?
#
loop_
_entity_poly.entity_id
_entity_poly.type
_entity_poly.pdbx_seq_one_letter_code
_entity_poly.pdbx_strand_id
1 'polypeptide(L)'
;MSTKLVTVELSNPLPDKVEGAEKYDSVWAIVMREDVPLGVVGIDNGHVPVSQEFLRNEIIRQMNWKLTGGKDFRDRAEFEKALGLRQSAIPPEFVKEPELSELLPDLKPISGQTHFLSIVICTYDRPEDLRRCLQNLVKLEAGRHRFELIVVDNHPASDKIERLVKEFEGVRYEPEPRPGVSYARNKGLRAAKGDIVAYIDDDVVVPSGWLRRILAPFSDERVMCVSGLVLPLELETDSQEMFEKYGGLGRGYAPRVFGEEFFNTKHSVQSWTLGGTANVAIRKSVIRQSGMFDETLGPGYPTGVGEDIYMFYRILKFGHLCYYEPAAYVWHKHRNSMKALRKQLYSYHKGQVSYQLRCLVSDGDMRVLRQLFYDLPWWYAKRIYRILRGREKYPMGLVLIEMAGLAMGASAFIKSNRIHRELNGAGTNPIRPELVDI
;
A
#
# COMPACT_ATOMS: atom_id res chain seq x y z
N MET A 1 -2.45 16.04 18.62
CA MET A 1 -1.80 14.79 19.02
C MET A 1 -0.70 14.51 18.03
N SER A 2 0.46 14.18 18.55
CA SER A 2 1.68 13.86 17.83
C SER A 2 2.16 12.52 18.33
N THR A 3 2.51 11.63 17.39
CA THR A 3 2.94 10.28 17.70
C THR A 3 4.35 10.06 17.17
N LYS A 4 5.25 9.66 18.06
CA LYS A 4 6.60 9.26 17.64
C LYS A 4 6.54 7.90 17.00
N LEU A 5 6.91 7.81 15.73
CA LEU A 5 7.08 6.53 15.06
C LEU A 5 8.50 6.01 15.28
N VAL A 6 8.63 4.75 15.72
CA VAL A 6 9.92 4.08 15.89
C VAL A 6 9.88 2.66 15.36
N THR A 7 11.03 2.14 14.94
CA THR A 7 11.18 0.73 14.56
C THR A 7 11.91 -0.01 15.68
N VAL A 8 11.46 -1.23 15.96
CA VAL A 8 12.04 -2.11 16.98
C VAL A 8 12.39 -3.43 16.34
N GLU A 9 13.68 -3.69 16.12
CA GLU A 9 14.19 -4.93 15.57
C GLU A 9 14.45 -5.94 16.68
N LEU A 10 13.62 -6.98 16.77
CA LEU A 10 13.71 -8.02 17.80
C LEU A 10 14.96 -8.89 17.70
N SER A 11 15.64 -8.89 16.55
CA SER A 11 16.92 -9.59 16.37
C SER A 11 18.09 -8.89 17.07
N ASN A 12 17.87 -7.65 17.52
CA ASN A 12 18.85 -6.85 18.25
C ASN A 12 18.39 -6.64 19.71
N PRO A 13 19.31 -6.33 20.64
CA PRO A 13 18.92 -5.85 21.96
C PRO A 13 18.01 -4.62 21.85
N LEU A 14 16.95 -4.58 22.66
CA LEU A 14 16.06 -3.43 22.72
C LEU A 14 16.84 -2.18 23.18
N PRO A 15 16.50 -0.98 22.68
CA PRO A 15 17.17 0.24 23.14
C PRO A 15 16.87 0.53 24.61
N ASP A 16 17.83 1.09 25.35
CA ASP A 16 17.67 1.44 26.77
C ASP A 16 16.45 2.34 27.03
N LYS A 17 16.14 3.19 26.06
CA LYS A 17 14.94 4.03 26.02
C LYS A 17 14.58 4.39 24.58
N VAL A 18 13.32 4.77 24.36
CA VAL A 18 12.91 5.43 23.12
C VAL A 18 13.28 6.91 23.22
N GLU A 19 14.36 7.31 22.55
CA GLU A 19 14.87 8.67 22.63
C GLU A 19 13.86 9.70 22.12
N GLY A 20 13.65 10.80 22.84
CA GLY A 20 12.76 11.88 22.41
C GLY A 20 11.27 11.55 22.49
N ALA A 21 10.87 10.41 23.06
CA ALA A 21 9.47 10.03 23.23
C ALA A 21 8.70 11.04 24.10
N GLU A 22 9.37 11.70 25.06
CA GLU A 22 8.80 12.72 25.93
C GLU A 22 8.23 13.94 25.19
N LYS A 23 8.65 14.16 23.94
CA LYS A 23 8.17 15.26 23.09
C LYS A 23 6.82 14.97 22.42
N TYR A 24 6.35 13.73 22.49
CA TYR A 24 5.16 13.25 21.78
C TYR A 24 4.10 12.78 22.78
N ASP A 25 2.83 12.81 22.36
CA ASP A 25 1.70 12.33 23.15
C ASP A 25 1.70 10.80 23.25
N SER A 26 2.17 10.14 22.19
CA SER A 26 2.23 8.67 22.12
C SER A 26 3.43 8.19 21.30
N VAL A 27 3.75 6.89 21.42
CA VAL A 27 4.75 6.19 20.62
C VAL A 27 4.09 5.05 19.86
N TRP A 28 4.37 4.93 18.57
CA TRP A 28 4.06 3.75 17.77
C TRP A 28 5.35 3.02 17.45
N ALA A 29 5.52 1.85 18.06
CA ALA A 29 6.65 0.97 17.79
C ALA A 29 6.26 -0.07 16.74
N ILE A 30 6.82 0.06 15.54
CA ILE A 30 6.73 -0.96 14.49
C ILE A 30 7.74 -2.05 14.84
N VAL A 31 7.21 -3.22 15.21
CA VAL A 31 8.00 -4.37 15.63
C VAL A 31 8.40 -5.16 14.40
N MET A 32 9.70 -5.35 14.24
CA MET A 32 10.35 -6.02 13.13
C MET A 32 11.12 -7.24 13.63
N ARG A 33 11.28 -8.25 12.78
CA ARG A 33 12.25 -9.33 12.98
C ARG A 33 12.94 -9.61 11.66
N GLU A 34 14.27 -9.54 11.62
CA GLU A 34 15.08 -9.73 10.41
C GLU A 34 14.59 -8.85 9.25
N ASP A 35 14.25 -7.58 9.57
CA ASP A 35 13.73 -6.60 8.63
C ASP A 35 12.38 -7.00 7.99
N VAL A 36 11.59 -7.85 8.68
CA VAL A 36 10.19 -8.18 8.36
C VAL A 36 9.26 -7.56 9.41
N PRO A 37 8.23 -6.78 9.01
CA PRO A 37 7.30 -6.16 9.94
C PRO A 37 6.29 -7.18 10.49
N LEU A 38 6.17 -7.26 11.81
CA LEU A 38 5.30 -8.19 12.53
C LEU A 38 4.03 -7.52 13.07
N GLY A 39 4.11 -6.22 13.33
CA GLY A 39 3.00 -5.47 13.92
C GLY A 39 3.39 -4.09 14.42
N VAL A 40 2.41 -3.42 15.01
CA VAL A 40 2.57 -2.13 15.68
C VAL A 40 2.11 -2.27 17.13
N VAL A 41 2.89 -1.69 18.03
CA VAL A 41 2.58 -1.51 19.46
C VAL A 41 2.35 -0.03 19.69
N GLY A 42 1.14 0.32 20.13
CA GLY A 42 0.80 1.71 20.48
C GLY A 42 0.99 1.94 21.98
N ILE A 43 1.75 2.95 22.35
CA ILE A 43 2.06 3.30 23.74
C ILE A 43 1.63 4.74 23.98
N ASP A 44 0.64 4.96 24.85
CA ASP A 44 0.35 6.28 25.38
C ASP A 44 1.36 6.57 26.49
N ASN A 45 2.36 7.40 26.19
CA ASN A 45 3.45 7.69 27.11
C ASN A 45 3.24 8.99 27.87
N GLY A 46 2.16 9.75 27.63
CA GLY A 46 1.84 10.96 28.39
C GLY A 46 3.01 11.94 28.56
N HIS A 47 3.83 12.12 27.53
CA HIS A 47 5.06 12.93 27.55
C HIS A 47 6.17 12.46 28.51
N VAL A 48 6.19 11.20 28.91
CA VAL A 48 7.31 10.61 29.66
C VAL A 48 8.20 9.73 28.76
N PRO A 49 9.50 9.59 29.06
CA PRO A 49 10.36 8.66 28.34
C PRO A 49 9.85 7.23 28.43
N VAL A 50 9.92 6.49 27.32
CA VAL A 50 9.61 5.06 27.29
C VAL A 50 10.89 4.27 27.56
N SER A 51 10.99 3.62 28.72
CA SER A 51 12.13 2.77 29.08
C SER A 51 12.14 1.46 28.29
N GLN A 52 13.30 0.80 28.21
CA GLN A 52 13.43 -0.53 27.62
C GLN A 52 12.45 -1.54 28.23
N GLU A 53 12.31 -1.53 29.56
CA GLU A 53 11.41 -2.44 30.26
C GLU A 53 9.94 -2.19 29.91
N PHE A 54 9.51 -0.92 29.88
CA PHE A 54 8.14 -0.58 29.54
C PHE A 54 7.82 -0.93 28.08
N LEU A 55 8.73 -0.59 27.15
CA LEU A 55 8.62 -0.98 25.75
C LEU A 55 8.49 -2.51 25.59
N ARG A 56 9.34 -3.26 26.29
CA ARG A 56 9.29 -4.73 26.27
C ARG A 56 7.95 -5.24 26.76
N ASN A 57 7.47 -4.78 27.93
CA ASN A 57 6.21 -5.21 28.50
C ASN A 57 5.02 -4.92 27.56
N GLU A 58 5.04 -3.79 26.87
CA GLU A 58 4.01 -3.43 25.90
C GLU A 58 4.06 -4.31 24.63
N ILE A 59 5.26 -4.67 24.14
CA ILE A 59 5.42 -5.64 23.05
C ILE A 59 4.84 -6.99 23.46
N ILE A 60 5.19 -7.50 24.64
CA ILE A 60 4.64 -8.76 25.17
C ILE A 60 3.11 -8.65 25.23
N ARG A 61 2.59 -7.64 25.92
CA ARG A 61 1.15 -7.48 26.16
C ARG A 61 0.32 -7.41 24.87
N GLN A 62 0.80 -6.68 23.86
CA GLN A 62 0.03 -6.41 22.64
C GLN A 62 0.28 -7.42 21.51
N MET A 63 1.44 -8.09 21.51
CA MET A 63 1.87 -8.96 20.41
C MET A 63 2.11 -10.42 20.80
N ASN A 64 1.96 -10.81 22.07
CA ASN A 64 2.19 -12.18 22.57
C ASN A 64 1.66 -13.26 21.61
N TRP A 65 0.34 -13.30 21.44
CA TRP A 65 -0.34 -14.24 20.56
C TRP A 65 0.23 -14.30 19.14
N LYS A 66 0.55 -13.15 18.54
CA LYS A 66 1.05 -13.07 17.16
C LYS A 66 2.46 -13.60 17.04
N LEU A 67 3.30 -13.25 18.00
CA LEU A 67 4.72 -13.59 18.02
C LEU A 67 4.96 -15.07 18.28
N THR A 68 3.98 -15.77 18.85
CA THR A 68 4.08 -17.16 19.30
C THR A 68 3.29 -18.14 18.44
N GLY A 69 2.73 -17.68 17.31
CA GLY A 69 1.91 -18.52 16.43
C GLY A 69 0.58 -18.97 17.06
N GLY A 70 0.02 -18.16 17.98
CA GLY A 70 -1.26 -18.44 18.61
C GLY A 70 -1.18 -19.16 19.97
N LYS A 71 -0.06 -19.00 20.69
CA LYS A 71 0.07 -19.45 22.09
C LYS A 71 0.10 -18.25 23.02
N ASP A 72 -0.88 -18.12 23.89
CA ASP A 72 -0.85 -17.08 24.92
C ASP A 72 0.01 -17.51 26.11
N PHE A 73 1.24 -16.98 26.19
CA PHE A 73 2.06 -17.10 27.38
C PHE A 73 1.62 -16.08 28.43
N ARG A 74 1.26 -16.56 29.62
CA ARG A 74 0.98 -15.69 30.77
C ARG A 74 2.25 -15.30 31.51
N ASP A 75 3.30 -16.10 31.37
CA ASP A 75 4.60 -15.88 31.99
C ASP A 75 5.57 -15.17 31.04
N ARG A 76 6.22 -14.12 31.56
CA ARG A 76 7.15 -13.26 30.81
C ARG A 76 8.43 -14.00 30.42
N ALA A 77 8.97 -14.85 31.27
CA ALA A 77 10.21 -15.57 31.02
C ALA A 77 10.00 -16.68 29.97
N GLU A 78 8.84 -17.35 29.99
CA GLU A 78 8.47 -18.32 28.95
C GLU A 78 8.34 -17.68 27.57
N PHE A 79 7.72 -16.51 27.50
CA PHE A 79 7.60 -15.74 26.25
C PHE A 79 8.97 -15.29 25.71
N GLU A 80 9.82 -14.73 26.57
CA GLU A 80 11.17 -14.29 26.20
C GLU A 80 12.01 -15.47 25.67
N LYS A 81 11.89 -16.65 26.31
CA LYS A 81 12.52 -17.89 25.85
C LYS A 81 12.00 -18.36 24.49
N ALA A 82 10.69 -18.31 24.25
CA ALA A 82 10.08 -18.72 22.98
C ALA A 82 10.52 -17.86 21.79
N LEU A 83 10.83 -16.58 22.02
CA LEU A 83 11.30 -15.67 20.98
C LEU A 83 12.81 -15.59 20.81
N GLY A 84 13.58 -16.31 21.64
CA GLY A 84 15.04 -16.21 21.62
C GLY A 84 15.55 -14.81 21.99
N LEU A 85 14.73 -14.01 22.69
CA LEU A 85 15.11 -12.69 23.20
C LEU A 85 16.11 -12.92 24.34
N ARG A 86 17.41 -12.94 24.01
CA ARG A 86 18.48 -13.29 24.94
C ARG A 86 18.42 -12.45 26.23
N GLN A 87 18.22 -13.12 27.36
CA GLN A 87 19.10 -12.93 28.51
C GLN A 87 20.25 -13.94 28.39
N SER A 88 21.47 -13.48 28.66
CA SER A 88 22.71 -14.24 28.61
C SER A 88 22.58 -15.69 29.09
N ALA A 89 22.96 -16.62 28.19
CA ALA A 89 23.10 -18.08 28.37
C ALA A 89 21.82 -18.89 28.67
N ILE A 90 21.35 -19.66 27.68
CA ILE A 90 20.36 -20.74 27.87
C ILE A 90 20.94 -22.06 27.32
N PRO A 91 20.82 -23.19 28.04
CA PRO A 91 21.37 -24.48 27.63
C PRO A 91 20.73 -25.06 26.35
N PRO A 92 21.47 -25.84 25.55
CA PRO A 92 21.01 -26.39 24.27
C PRO A 92 19.76 -27.29 24.37
N GLU A 93 19.48 -27.87 25.53
CA GLU A 93 18.42 -28.86 25.72
C GLU A 93 16.98 -28.32 25.70
N PHE A 94 16.77 -26.99 25.64
CA PHE A 94 15.43 -26.39 25.63
C PHE A 94 15.04 -25.65 24.34
N VAL A 95 15.87 -25.74 23.30
CA VAL A 95 15.57 -25.15 22.00
C VAL A 95 14.79 -26.16 21.16
N LYS A 96 13.46 -26.18 21.29
CA LYS A 96 12.62 -26.45 20.13
C LYS A 96 12.21 -25.09 19.58
N GLU A 97 13.04 -24.58 18.67
CA GLU A 97 12.67 -23.49 17.77
C GLU A 97 11.29 -23.80 17.18
N PRO A 98 10.30 -22.90 17.25
CA PRO A 98 9.26 -22.88 16.23
C PRO A 98 10.01 -22.68 14.91
N GLU A 99 9.88 -23.63 13.99
CA GLU A 99 10.58 -23.50 12.72
C GLU A 99 10.18 -22.19 12.04
N LEU A 100 11.16 -21.43 11.58
CA LEU A 100 11.00 -20.14 10.90
C LEU A 100 9.99 -20.23 9.73
N SER A 101 9.83 -21.42 9.15
CA SER A 101 8.88 -21.81 8.10
C SER A 101 7.40 -21.66 8.50
N GLU A 102 7.08 -21.65 9.80
CA GLU A 102 5.71 -21.46 10.30
C GLU A 102 5.29 -19.98 10.37
N LEU A 103 6.25 -19.05 10.50
CA LEU A 103 6.01 -17.60 10.63
C LEU A 103 6.33 -16.82 9.35
N LEU A 104 7.23 -17.36 8.53
CA LEU A 104 7.55 -16.86 7.20
C LEU A 104 7.16 -17.99 6.24
N PRO A 105 6.18 -17.82 5.34
CA PRO A 105 6.00 -18.81 4.28
C PRO A 105 7.35 -18.98 3.58
N ASP A 106 7.74 -20.24 3.31
CA ASP A 106 8.98 -20.58 2.62
C ASP A 106 9.18 -19.64 1.42
N LEU A 107 9.95 -18.57 1.61
CA LEU A 107 10.39 -17.69 0.54
C LEU A 107 11.43 -18.51 -0.21
N LYS A 108 10.94 -19.36 -1.12
CA LYS A 108 11.80 -20.16 -1.98
C LYS A 108 12.81 -19.19 -2.59
N PRO A 109 14.12 -19.49 -2.51
CA PRO A 109 15.12 -18.68 -3.18
C PRO A 109 14.71 -18.53 -4.63
N ILE A 110 14.84 -17.31 -5.17
CA ILE A 110 14.50 -16.96 -6.57
C ILE A 110 15.12 -18.03 -7.48
N SER A 111 14.33 -18.99 -7.93
CA SER A 111 14.82 -20.10 -8.73
C SER A 111 15.02 -19.60 -10.15
N GLY A 112 16.27 -19.36 -10.55
CA GLY A 112 16.73 -19.33 -11.95
C GLY A 112 16.19 -18.26 -12.91
N GLN A 113 15.00 -17.68 -12.69
CA GLN A 113 14.45 -16.61 -13.51
C GLN A 113 14.88 -15.27 -12.90
N THR A 114 15.85 -14.61 -13.53
CA THR A 114 16.19 -13.23 -13.20
C THR A 114 15.18 -12.30 -13.87
N HIS A 115 14.11 -11.95 -13.16
CA HIS A 115 13.19 -10.89 -13.59
C HIS A 115 13.95 -9.56 -13.70
N PHE A 116 13.74 -8.84 -14.80
CA PHE A 116 14.18 -7.46 -14.95
C PHE A 116 13.03 -6.53 -14.52
N LEU A 117 13.30 -5.66 -13.54
CA LEU A 117 12.27 -4.80 -12.96
C LEU A 117 12.33 -3.38 -13.54
N SER A 118 11.22 -2.85 -14.02
CA SER A 118 11.09 -1.40 -14.25
C SER A 118 10.37 -0.77 -13.06
N ILE A 119 11.03 0.12 -12.32
CA ILE A 119 10.39 0.88 -11.24
C ILE A 119 9.91 2.21 -11.82
N VAL A 120 8.59 2.41 -11.81
CA VAL A 120 7.92 3.58 -12.34
C VAL A 120 7.47 4.48 -11.19
N ILE A 121 7.91 5.73 -11.23
CA ILE A 121 7.54 6.78 -10.28
C ILE A 121 6.75 7.85 -11.02
N CYS A 122 5.47 8.03 -10.68
CA CYS A 122 4.65 9.09 -11.25
C CYS A 122 4.66 10.31 -10.33
N THR A 123 5.04 11.48 -10.87
CA THR A 123 5.06 12.73 -10.13
C THR A 123 4.17 13.80 -10.78
N TYR A 124 3.68 14.73 -9.97
CA TYR A 124 2.89 15.89 -10.42
C TYR A 124 3.34 17.10 -9.60
N ASP A 125 4.32 17.85 -10.11
CA ASP A 125 4.86 19.07 -9.48
C ASP A 125 5.27 18.89 -8.00
N ARG A 126 5.98 17.79 -7.69
CA ARG A 126 6.50 17.47 -6.33
C ARG A 126 8.02 17.21 -6.31
N PRO A 127 8.86 18.22 -6.63
CA PRO A 127 10.30 18.01 -6.79
C PRO A 127 11.02 17.59 -5.49
N GLU A 128 10.58 18.05 -4.31
CA GLU A 128 11.23 17.72 -3.04
C GLU A 128 10.98 16.27 -2.62
N ASP A 129 9.74 15.80 -2.73
CA ASP A 129 9.39 14.41 -2.43
C ASP A 129 10.07 13.48 -3.46
N LEU A 130 9.99 13.80 -4.76
CA LEU A 130 10.67 13.02 -5.80
C LEU A 130 12.18 12.90 -5.56
N ARG A 131 12.86 14.00 -5.19
CA ARG A 131 14.30 13.97 -4.89
C ARG A 131 14.62 12.99 -3.77
N ARG A 132 13.84 13.00 -2.67
CA ARG A 132 14.01 12.08 -1.54
C ARG A 132 13.79 10.63 -1.96
N CYS A 133 12.76 10.37 -2.77
CA CYS A 133 12.47 9.05 -3.32
C CYS A 133 13.64 8.55 -4.20
N LEU A 134 14.12 9.35 -5.14
CA LEU A 134 15.26 8.99 -5.99
C LEU A 134 16.55 8.76 -5.19
N GLN A 135 16.87 9.62 -4.22
CA GLN A 135 18.02 9.43 -3.32
C GLN A 135 17.96 8.13 -2.53
N ASN A 136 16.77 7.63 -2.21
CA ASN A 136 16.59 6.35 -1.57
C ASN A 136 16.75 5.18 -2.57
N LEU A 137 16.15 5.27 -3.76
CA LEU A 137 16.17 4.20 -4.76
C LEU A 137 17.56 3.96 -5.37
N VAL A 138 18.35 5.01 -5.61
CA VAL A 138 19.70 4.84 -6.20
C VAL A 138 20.67 4.10 -5.27
N LYS A 139 20.35 3.99 -3.97
CA LYS A 139 21.11 3.23 -2.96
C LYS A 139 20.82 1.73 -2.98
N LEU A 140 19.90 1.24 -3.81
CA LEU A 140 19.61 -0.19 -3.99
C LEU A 140 20.72 -0.91 -4.80
N GLU A 141 21.98 -0.74 -4.39
CA GLU A 141 23.19 -1.09 -5.15
C GLU A 141 23.29 -2.59 -5.52
N ALA A 142 22.83 -3.49 -4.65
CA ALA A 142 22.85 -4.95 -4.89
C ALA A 142 21.97 -5.43 -6.06
N GLY A 143 21.28 -4.51 -6.76
CA GLY A 143 20.35 -4.81 -7.84
C GLY A 143 20.48 -3.94 -9.09
N ARG A 144 21.44 -3.00 -9.21
CA ARG A 144 21.42 -2.01 -10.32
C ARG A 144 21.41 -2.61 -11.73
N HIS A 145 21.91 -3.84 -11.93
CA HIS A 145 21.84 -4.55 -13.21
C HIS A 145 20.52 -5.30 -13.45
N ARG A 146 19.62 -5.31 -12.47
CA ARG A 146 18.35 -6.05 -12.46
C ARG A 146 17.12 -5.13 -12.46
N PHE A 147 17.32 -3.81 -12.47
CA PHE A 147 16.23 -2.87 -12.61
C PHE A 147 16.59 -1.60 -13.37
N GLU A 148 15.59 -0.89 -13.86
CA GLU A 148 15.69 0.50 -14.33
C GLU A 148 14.72 1.40 -13.54
N LEU A 149 15.03 2.70 -13.49
CA LEU A 149 14.19 3.72 -12.88
C LEU A 149 13.57 4.59 -13.96
N ILE A 150 12.24 4.77 -13.92
CA ILE A 150 11.49 5.60 -14.86
C ILE A 150 10.67 6.60 -14.06
N VAL A 151 10.97 7.89 -14.23
CA VAL A 151 10.17 8.98 -13.68
C VAL A 151 9.23 9.48 -14.77
N VAL A 152 7.93 9.38 -14.49
CA VAL A 152 6.89 9.94 -15.36
C VAL A 152 6.40 11.25 -14.76
N ASP A 153 6.69 12.35 -15.46
CA ASP A 153 6.23 13.68 -15.10
C ASP A 153 4.84 13.94 -15.69
N ASN A 154 3.82 13.90 -14.83
CA ASN A 154 2.43 14.11 -15.23
C ASN A 154 1.99 15.58 -15.21
N HIS A 155 2.95 16.50 -15.09
CA HIS A 155 2.73 17.93 -15.25
C HIS A 155 3.97 18.62 -15.84
N PRO A 156 4.37 18.28 -17.10
CA PRO A 156 5.59 18.77 -17.74
C PRO A 156 5.43 20.21 -18.28
N ALA A 157 4.81 21.10 -17.50
CA ALA A 157 4.63 22.51 -17.83
C ALA A 157 5.89 23.35 -17.56
N SER A 158 6.82 22.82 -16.77
CA SER A 158 8.14 23.41 -16.51
C SER A 158 9.21 22.31 -16.57
N ASP A 159 10.47 22.69 -16.77
CA ASP A 159 11.60 21.75 -16.83
C ASP A 159 12.15 21.35 -15.45
N LYS A 160 11.49 21.73 -14.35
CA LYS A 160 11.96 21.48 -12.97
C LYS A 160 12.20 19.99 -12.70
N ILE A 161 11.24 19.15 -13.06
CA ILE A 161 11.31 17.70 -12.84
C ILE A 161 12.36 17.08 -13.78
N GLU A 162 12.40 17.51 -15.05
CA GLU A 162 13.40 17.04 -16.00
C GLU A 162 14.83 17.34 -15.52
N ARG A 163 15.07 18.58 -15.06
CA ARG A 163 16.36 19.00 -14.48
C ARG A 163 16.72 18.19 -13.25
N LEU A 164 15.76 17.97 -12.35
CA LEU A 164 15.96 17.13 -11.18
C LEU A 164 16.34 15.69 -11.56
N VAL A 165 15.65 15.08 -12.51
CA VAL A 165 15.95 13.69 -12.93
C VAL A 165 17.35 13.58 -13.53
N LYS A 166 17.82 14.60 -14.25
CA LYS A 166 19.20 14.66 -14.80
C LYS A 166 20.29 14.69 -13.72
N GLU A 167 19.97 15.01 -12.47
CA GLU A 167 20.90 14.91 -11.33
C GLU A 167 21.20 13.45 -10.94
N PHE A 168 20.39 12.48 -11.40
CA PHE A 168 20.51 11.07 -11.03
C PHE A 168 20.90 10.19 -12.23
N GLU A 169 22.07 9.58 -12.16
CA GLU A 169 22.56 8.66 -13.20
C GLU A 169 21.69 7.39 -13.30
N GLY A 170 21.31 7.04 -14.53
CA GLY A 170 20.53 5.83 -14.82
C GLY A 170 19.02 5.96 -14.60
N VAL A 171 18.52 7.18 -14.36
CA VAL A 171 17.08 7.46 -14.26
C VAL A 171 16.55 8.00 -15.58
N ARG A 172 15.50 7.36 -16.11
CA ARG A 172 14.84 7.78 -17.35
C ARG A 172 13.72 8.77 -17.04
N TYR A 173 13.67 9.87 -17.77
CA TYR A 173 12.58 10.85 -17.73
C TYR A 173 11.57 10.59 -18.84
N GLU A 174 10.28 10.61 -18.51
CA GLU A 174 9.17 10.49 -19.48
C GLU A 174 8.10 11.55 -19.20
N PRO A 175 7.86 12.52 -20.10
CA PRO A 175 6.79 13.49 -19.94
C PRO A 175 5.42 12.90 -20.33
N GLU A 176 4.38 13.21 -19.56
CA GLU A 176 2.98 12.91 -19.87
C GLU A 176 2.11 14.16 -19.63
N PRO A 177 1.83 14.96 -20.67
CA PRO A 177 1.09 16.21 -20.53
C PRO A 177 -0.39 16.02 -20.22
N ARG A 178 -0.98 14.83 -20.40
CA ARG A 178 -2.39 14.60 -20.10
C ARG A 178 -2.56 14.35 -18.60
N PRO A 179 -3.28 15.21 -17.87
CA PRO A 179 -3.42 15.06 -16.43
C PRO A 179 -4.20 13.78 -16.08
N GLY A 180 -3.67 12.98 -15.15
CA GLY A 180 -4.30 11.77 -14.68
C GLY A 180 -3.28 10.68 -14.39
N VAL A 181 -3.33 10.10 -13.18
CA VAL A 181 -2.35 9.09 -12.77
C VAL A 181 -2.36 7.87 -13.69
N SER A 182 -3.51 7.50 -14.25
CA SER A 182 -3.61 6.38 -15.19
C SER A 182 -2.84 6.65 -16.49
N TYR A 183 -2.87 7.88 -17.03
CA TYR A 183 -2.04 8.24 -18.18
C TYR A 183 -0.56 8.12 -17.83
N ALA A 184 -0.15 8.62 -16.66
CA ALA A 184 1.24 8.54 -16.20
C ALA A 184 1.71 7.09 -16.01
N ARG A 185 0.89 6.25 -15.37
CA ARG A 185 1.20 4.83 -15.16
C ARG A 185 1.24 4.05 -16.46
N ASN A 186 0.33 4.34 -17.39
CA ASN A 186 0.30 3.73 -18.71
C ASN A 186 1.51 4.17 -19.56
N LYS A 187 1.94 5.44 -19.46
CA LYS A 187 3.16 5.94 -20.09
C LYS A 187 4.40 5.21 -19.56
N GLY A 188 4.51 5.07 -18.23
CA GLY A 188 5.58 4.30 -17.60
C GLY A 188 5.57 2.81 -17.98
N LEU A 189 4.39 2.19 -18.02
CA LEU A 189 4.21 0.80 -18.46
C LEU A 189 4.69 0.56 -19.90
N ARG A 190 4.41 1.51 -20.81
CA ARG A 190 4.89 1.44 -22.20
C ARG A 190 6.40 1.65 -22.29
N ALA A 191 6.96 2.54 -21.48
CA ALA A 191 8.39 2.83 -21.45
C ALA A 191 9.24 1.72 -20.80
N ALA A 192 8.64 0.91 -19.93
CA ALA A 192 9.27 -0.17 -19.19
C ALA A 192 9.83 -1.29 -20.08
N LYS A 193 11.08 -1.68 -19.84
CA LYS A 193 11.77 -2.83 -20.46
C LYS A 193 11.65 -4.11 -19.62
N GLY A 194 11.30 -3.98 -18.34
CA GLY A 194 11.11 -5.08 -17.41
C GLY A 194 9.93 -5.96 -17.75
N ASP A 195 10.10 -7.26 -17.53
CA ASP A 195 9.01 -8.21 -17.51
C ASP A 195 8.14 -8.05 -16.26
N ILE A 196 8.70 -7.44 -15.20
CA ILE A 196 7.98 -6.92 -14.04
C ILE A 196 8.02 -5.39 -14.04
N VAL A 197 6.89 -4.76 -13.75
CA VAL A 197 6.77 -3.30 -13.58
C VAL A 197 6.31 -3.00 -12.17
N ALA A 198 7.13 -2.34 -11.37
CA ALA A 198 6.75 -1.82 -10.05
C ALA A 198 6.32 -0.37 -10.14
N TYR A 199 5.31 -0.01 -9.36
CA TYR A 199 4.87 1.34 -9.11
C TYR A 199 5.12 1.68 -7.65
N ILE A 200 5.74 2.85 -7.45
CA ILE A 200 5.90 3.49 -6.15
C ILE A 200 5.58 4.98 -6.30
N ASP A 201 5.04 5.59 -5.25
CA ASP A 201 4.76 7.02 -5.25
C ASP A 201 6.06 7.83 -5.00
N ASP A 202 6.08 9.09 -5.44
CA ASP A 202 7.22 10.00 -5.27
C ASP A 202 7.47 10.41 -3.80
N ASP A 203 6.56 10.09 -2.89
CA ASP A 203 6.62 10.38 -1.46
C ASP A 203 6.86 9.12 -0.60
N VAL A 204 7.35 8.05 -1.26
CA VAL A 204 7.71 6.76 -0.67
C VAL A 204 9.22 6.62 -0.43
N VAL A 205 9.58 5.86 0.61
CA VAL A 205 10.94 5.40 0.91
C VAL A 205 10.91 3.88 1.08
N VAL A 206 11.80 3.17 0.39
CA VAL A 206 11.89 1.70 0.42
C VAL A 206 13.11 1.22 1.24
N PRO A 207 13.01 0.10 1.98
CA PRO A 207 14.15 -0.54 2.63
C PRO A 207 15.07 -1.24 1.61
N SER A 208 16.32 -1.51 2.00
CA SER A 208 17.32 -2.15 1.13
C SER A 208 16.91 -3.56 0.66
N GLY A 209 16.17 -4.30 1.49
CA GLY A 209 15.63 -5.62 1.16
C GLY A 209 14.41 -5.62 0.24
N TRP A 210 13.82 -4.46 -0.06
CA TRP A 210 12.54 -4.35 -0.78
C TRP A 210 12.54 -5.06 -2.14
N LEU A 211 13.59 -4.85 -2.95
CA LEU A 211 13.68 -5.42 -4.30
C LEU A 211 13.57 -6.95 -4.30
N ARG A 212 14.29 -7.62 -3.40
CA ARG A 212 14.24 -9.07 -3.27
C ARG A 212 12.85 -9.55 -2.86
N ARG A 213 12.23 -8.85 -1.91
CA ARG A 213 10.95 -9.26 -1.32
C ARG A 213 9.78 -9.04 -2.26
N ILE A 214 9.73 -7.91 -2.97
CA ILE A 214 8.64 -7.65 -3.95
C ILE A 214 8.73 -8.60 -5.15
N LEU A 215 9.93 -9.06 -5.52
CA LEU A 215 10.15 -9.98 -6.63
C LEU A 215 9.91 -11.46 -6.26
N ALA A 216 10.11 -11.85 -5.00
CA ALA A 216 10.09 -13.25 -4.60
C ALA A 216 8.79 -14.02 -4.95
N PRO A 217 7.58 -13.45 -4.80
CA PRO A 217 6.34 -14.16 -5.13
C PRO A 217 6.18 -14.44 -6.63
N PHE A 218 6.90 -13.73 -7.52
CA PHE A 218 6.93 -14.03 -8.95
C PHE A 218 7.73 -15.30 -9.30
N SER A 219 8.24 -16.04 -8.32
CA SER A 219 8.67 -17.42 -8.59
C SER A 219 7.50 -18.35 -8.94
N ASP A 220 6.27 -17.99 -8.56
CA ASP A 220 5.05 -18.64 -9.06
C ASP A 220 4.56 -17.92 -10.33
N GLU A 221 4.54 -18.64 -11.46
CA GLU A 221 4.10 -18.10 -12.75
C GLU A 221 2.62 -17.66 -12.74
N ARG A 222 1.80 -18.20 -11.83
CA ARG A 222 0.39 -17.79 -11.66
C ARG A 222 0.24 -16.44 -10.98
N VAL A 223 1.26 -15.96 -10.26
CA VAL A 223 1.27 -14.66 -9.62
C VAL A 223 1.54 -13.58 -10.67
N MET A 224 0.54 -12.75 -10.94
CA MET A 224 0.63 -11.65 -11.92
C MET A 224 0.75 -10.28 -11.26
N CYS A 225 0.47 -10.17 -9.97
CA CYS A 225 0.52 -8.93 -9.22
C CYS A 225 1.01 -9.21 -7.79
N VAL A 226 1.92 -8.38 -7.29
CA VAL A 226 2.39 -8.40 -5.91
C VAL A 226 2.23 -7.01 -5.32
N SER A 227 1.48 -6.88 -4.23
CA SER A 227 1.41 -5.65 -3.44
C SER A 227 2.18 -5.82 -2.14
N GLY A 228 2.77 -4.74 -1.65
CA GLY A 228 3.50 -4.75 -0.38
C GLY A 228 2.81 -3.93 0.71
N LEU A 229 3.28 -4.08 1.95
CA LEU A 229 2.81 -3.27 3.08
C LEU A 229 3.20 -1.80 2.89
N VAL A 230 2.30 -0.88 3.26
CA VAL A 230 2.55 0.55 3.25
C VAL A 230 2.40 1.05 4.68
N LEU A 231 3.50 1.55 5.25
CA LEU A 231 3.60 2.06 6.61
C LEU A 231 3.68 3.59 6.60
N PRO A 232 3.19 4.29 7.64
CA PRO A 232 3.40 5.73 7.78
C PRO A 232 4.89 6.04 7.86
N LEU A 233 5.37 7.03 7.12
CA LEU A 233 6.74 7.55 7.31
C LEU A 233 6.86 8.34 8.62
N GLU A 234 5.79 9.03 9.01
CA GLU A 234 5.72 9.93 10.16
C GLU A 234 4.25 10.06 10.61
N LEU A 235 4.04 10.39 11.89
CA LEU A 235 2.73 10.59 12.52
C LEU A 235 2.73 11.83 13.43
N GLU A 236 3.32 12.92 12.95
CA GLU A 236 3.52 14.14 13.74
C GLU A 236 2.30 15.07 13.75
N THR A 237 1.30 14.83 12.90
CA THR A 237 0.08 15.64 12.85
C THR A 237 -1.19 14.81 13.03
N ASP A 238 -2.24 15.47 13.55
CA ASP A 238 -3.58 14.89 13.72
C ASP A 238 -4.11 14.25 12.44
N SER A 239 -3.77 14.80 11.27
CA SER A 239 -4.23 14.27 10.00
C SER A 239 -3.59 12.94 9.62
N GLN A 240 -2.32 12.76 9.99
CA GLN A 240 -1.58 11.53 9.72
C GLN A 240 -2.09 10.42 10.63
N GLU A 241 -2.24 10.69 11.94
CA GLU A 241 -2.86 9.73 12.86
C GLU A 241 -4.29 9.39 12.48
N MET A 242 -5.09 10.38 12.07
CA MET A 242 -6.48 10.16 11.68
C MET A 242 -6.58 9.30 10.41
N PHE A 243 -5.62 9.40 9.50
CA PHE A 243 -5.56 8.56 8.32
C PHE A 243 -5.30 7.09 8.68
N GLU A 244 -4.38 6.83 9.62
CA GLU A 244 -4.15 5.47 10.12
C GLU A 244 -5.37 4.93 10.91
N LYS A 245 -6.03 5.79 11.71
CA LYS A 245 -7.30 5.45 12.39
C LYS A 245 -8.45 5.16 11.42
N TYR A 246 -8.48 5.80 10.25
CA TYR A 246 -9.44 5.51 9.18
C TYR A 246 -9.22 4.11 8.57
N GLY A 247 -7.97 3.63 8.57
CA GLY A 247 -7.59 2.31 8.05
C GLY A 247 -6.27 2.31 7.28
N GLY A 248 -5.64 3.48 7.08
CA GLY A 248 -4.34 3.61 6.43
C GLY A 248 -4.26 3.00 5.03
N LEU A 249 -3.03 2.75 4.58
CA LEU A 249 -2.75 2.01 3.34
C LEU A 249 -2.31 0.56 3.58
N GLY A 250 -1.94 0.22 4.82
CA GLY A 250 -1.55 -1.14 5.18
C GLY A 250 -2.70 -2.15 5.05
N ARG A 251 -2.36 -3.41 4.79
CA ARG A 251 -3.34 -4.53 4.71
C ARG A 251 -3.05 -5.64 5.73
N GLY A 252 -2.23 -5.35 6.72
CA GLY A 252 -1.83 -6.25 7.80
C GLY A 252 -0.41 -6.77 7.63
N TYR A 253 0.01 -7.66 8.51
CA TYR A 253 1.40 -8.14 8.59
C TYR A 253 1.55 -9.61 8.17
N ALA A 254 0.46 -10.21 7.67
CA ALA A 254 0.43 -11.60 7.22
C ALA A 254 0.34 -11.65 5.70
N PRO A 255 1.14 -12.49 5.03
CA PRO A 255 1.03 -12.72 3.60
C PRO A 255 -0.36 -13.23 3.22
N ARG A 256 -0.83 -12.89 2.01
CA ARG A 256 -2.13 -13.37 1.50
C ARG A 256 -2.05 -13.61 0.00
N VAL A 257 -2.69 -14.68 -0.45
CA VAL A 257 -2.92 -14.97 -1.87
C VAL A 257 -4.38 -14.69 -2.19
N PHE A 258 -4.60 -14.07 -3.34
CA PHE A 258 -5.92 -13.74 -3.85
C PHE A 258 -6.05 -14.37 -5.24
N GLY A 259 -7.06 -15.20 -5.45
CA GLY A 259 -7.37 -15.79 -6.74
C GLY A 259 -8.84 -15.62 -7.13
N GLU A 260 -9.32 -16.49 -8.00
CA GLU A 260 -10.71 -16.47 -8.50
C GLU A 260 -11.74 -16.70 -7.39
N GLU A 261 -11.37 -17.29 -6.26
CA GLU A 261 -12.25 -17.49 -5.11
C GLU A 261 -12.78 -16.17 -4.53
N PHE A 262 -12.11 -15.04 -4.82
CA PHE A 262 -12.63 -13.71 -4.49
C PHE A 262 -13.92 -13.36 -5.25
N PHE A 263 -14.24 -14.10 -6.31
CA PHE A 263 -15.52 -14.00 -7.02
C PHE A 263 -16.60 -14.93 -6.44
N ASN A 264 -16.26 -15.88 -5.56
CA ASN A 264 -17.19 -16.80 -4.91
C ASN A 264 -17.90 -16.15 -3.72
N THR A 265 -18.56 -15.02 -3.98
CA THR A 265 -19.26 -14.22 -2.99
C THR A 265 -20.48 -13.53 -3.58
N LYS A 266 -21.49 -13.29 -2.74
CA LYS A 266 -22.66 -12.46 -3.08
C LYS A 266 -22.38 -10.95 -2.96
N HIS A 267 -21.24 -10.58 -2.38
CA HIS A 267 -20.81 -9.19 -2.19
C HIS A 267 -19.94 -8.72 -3.36
N SER A 268 -19.70 -7.41 -3.49
CA SER A 268 -18.73 -6.96 -4.48
C SER A 268 -17.33 -7.51 -4.18
N VAL A 269 -16.56 -7.78 -5.24
CA VAL A 269 -15.18 -8.25 -5.13
C VAL A 269 -14.35 -7.19 -4.40
N GLN A 270 -13.76 -7.56 -3.27
CA GLN A 270 -13.08 -6.62 -2.39
C GLN A 270 -11.63 -6.36 -2.83
N SER A 271 -11.42 -6.01 -4.11
CA SER A 271 -10.07 -5.88 -4.67
C SER A 271 -9.25 -4.74 -4.02
N TRP A 272 -9.88 -3.84 -3.28
CA TRP A 272 -9.20 -2.82 -2.45
C TRP A 272 -8.43 -3.38 -1.26
N THR A 273 -8.68 -4.64 -0.89
CA THR A 273 -7.97 -5.34 0.20
C THR A 273 -6.59 -5.84 -0.21
N LEU A 274 -6.28 -5.85 -1.51
CA LEU A 274 -4.99 -6.33 -2.02
C LEU A 274 -3.88 -5.33 -1.69
N GLY A 275 -4.15 -4.03 -1.69
CA GLY A 275 -3.15 -3.00 -1.42
C GLY A 275 -3.45 -1.72 -2.18
N GLY A 276 -2.41 -0.91 -2.40
CA GLY A 276 -2.47 0.30 -3.20
C GLY A 276 -1.25 0.40 -4.11
N THR A 277 -1.41 1.15 -5.20
CA THR A 277 -0.35 1.38 -6.20
C THR A 277 0.89 2.13 -5.70
N ALA A 278 0.86 2.65 -4.47
CA ALA A 278 2.03 3.18 -3.78
C ALA A 278 3.14 2.12 -3.56
N ASN A 279 2.79 0.82 -3.61
CA ASN A 279 3.73 -0.28 -3.47
C ASN A 279 3.17 -1.55 -4.14
N VAL A 280 3.28 -1.62 -5.46
CA VAL A 280 2.81 -2.77 -6.24
C VAL A 280 3.75 -3.09 -7.38
N ALA A 281 3.90 -4.36 -7.70
CA ALA A 281 4.58 -4.87 -8.89
C ALA A 281 3.62 -5.74 -9.70
N ILE A 282 3.67 -5.64 -11.03
CA ILE A 282 2.84 -6.43 -11.94
C ILE A 282 3.70 -7.09 -13.01
N ARG A 283 3.34 -8.31 -13.42
CA ARG A 283 3.90 -8.90 -14.65
C ARG A 283 3.38 -8.10 -15.83
N LYS A 284 4.29 -7.57 -16.66
CA LYS A 284 3.93 -6.78 -17.85
C LYS A 284 3.05 -7.59 -18.82
N SER A 285 3.24 -8.90 -18.89
CA SER A 285 2.46 -9.81 -19.74
C SER A 285 0.97 -9.87 -19.39
N VAL A 286 0.57 -9.57 -18.14
CA VAL A 286 -0.85 -9.62 -17.72
C VAL A 286 -1.71 -8.64 -18.50
N ILE A 287 -1.10 -7.55 -18.98
CA ILE A 287 -1.75 -6.45 -19.70
C ILE A 287 -2.43 -6.91 -20.99
N ARG A 288 -1.93 -7.98 -21.64
CA ARG A 288 -2.59 -8.57 -22.82
C ARG A 288 -4.01 -9.06 -22.52
N GLN A 289 -4.23 -9.56 -21.31
CA GLN A 289 -5.51 -10.07 -20.84
C GLN A 289 -6.28 -8.98 -20.07
N SER A 290 -5.68 -8.45 -19.00
CA SER A 290 -6.33 -7.44 -18.16
C SER A 290 -6.60 -6.14 -18.91
N GLY A 291 -5.71 -5.72 -19.81
CA GLY A 291 -5.61 -4.34 -20.31
C GLY A 291 -4.87 -3.43 -19.32
N MET A 292 -4.65 -2.18 -19.70
CA MET A 292 -3.87 -1.17 -18.97
C MET A 292 -4.67 -0.53 -17.81
N PHE A 293 -4.11 0.46 -17.10
CA PHE A 293 -4.90 1.23 -16.13
C PHE A 293 -6.00 2.01 -16.86
N ASP A 294 -7.20 2.04 -16.29
CA ASP A 294 -8.34 2.72 -16.89
C ASP A 294 -8.14 4.24 -16.83
N GLU A 295 -8.00 4.88 -18.00
CA GLU A 295 -7.73 6.31 -18.16
C GLU A 295 -8.90 7.21 -17.74
N THR A 296 -10.04 6.64 -17.34
CA THR A 296 -11.19 7.35 -16.74
C THR A 296 -11.22 7.26 -15.21
N LEU A 297 -10.34 6.47 -14.60
CA LEU A 297 -10.24 6.30 -13.15
C LEU A 297 -8.97 6.97 -12.61
N GLY A 298 -9.03 7.41 -11.36
CA GLY A 298 -7.86 7.82 -10.60
C GLY A 298 -7.67 9.32 -10.35
N PRO A 299 -6.66 9.68 -9.52
CA PRO A 299 -6.25 11.06 -9.29
C PRO A 299 -5.96 11.82 -10.58
N GLY A 300 -6.32 13.10 -10.62
CA GLY A 300 -6.24 13.93 -11.83
C GLY A 300 -7.47 13.83 -12.74
N TYR A 301 -8.35 12.87 -12.50
CA TYR A 301 -9.65 12.73 -13.18
C TYR A 301 -10.83 12.94 -12.23
N PRO A 302 -12.06 13.17 -12.74
CA PRO A 302 -13.23 13.45 -11.90
C PRO A 302 -13.53 12.38 -10.84
N THR A 303 -13.17 11.13 -11.09
CA THR A 303 -13.41 9.95 -10.23
C THR A 303 -12.52 9.93 -8.99
N GLY A 304 -11.28 10.42 -9.09
CA GLY A 304 -10.39 10.68 -7.95
C GLY A 304 -9.55 9.51 -7.47
N VAL A 305 -10.06 8.27 -7.47
CA VAL A 305 -9.32 6.99 -7.28
C VAL A 305 -10.05 5.83 -7.98
N GLY A 306 -9.46 4.63 -7.97
CA GLY A 306 -10.11 3.36 -8.31
C GLY A 306 -9.48 2.62 -9.48
N GLU A 307 -8.50 3.23 -10.15
CA GLU A 307 -7.75 2.68 -11.27
C GLU A 307 -6.96 1.42 -10.93
N ASP A 308 -6.39 1.37 -9.72
CA ASP A 308 -5.60 0.25 -9.23
C ASP A 308 -6.49 -0.89 -8.73
N ILE A 309 -7.51 -0.55 -7.93
CA ILE A 309 -8.56 -1.48 -7.48
C ILE A 309 -9.21 -2.18 -8.67
N TYR A 310 -9.44 -1.45 -9.77
CA TYR A 310 -10.01 -2.00 -10.99
C TYR A 310 -9.01 -2.79 -11.84
N MET A 311 -7.71 -2.45 -11.81
CA MET A 311 -6.66 -3.31 -12.38
C MET A 311 -6.64 -4.66 -11.66
N PHE A 312 -6.60 -4.65 -10.32
CA PHE A 312 -6.61 -5.85 -9.50
C PHE A 312 -7.85 -6.71 -9.73
N TYR A 313 -9.03 -6.09 -9.82
CA TYR A 313 -10.28 -6.75 -10.16
C TYR A 313 -10.14 -7.54 -11.48
N ARG A 314 -9.62 -6.91 -12.53
CA ARG A 314 -9.45 -7.55 -13.84
C ARG A 314 -8.43 -8.69 -13.80
N ILE A 315 -7.30 -8.52 -13.12
CA ILE A 315 -6.30 -9.59 -12.97
C ILE A 315 -6.94 -10.84 -12.36
N LEU A 316 -7.68 -10.69 -11.25
CA LEU A 316 -8.39 -11.79 -10.60
C LEU A 316 -9.49 -12.38 -11.49
N LYS A 317 -10.22 -11.54 -12.23
CA LYS A 317 -11.28 -11.97 -13.17
C LYS A 317 -10.75 -12.91 -14.26
N PHE A 318 -9.49 -12.75 -14.67
CA PHE A 318 -8.84 -13.62 -15.66
C PHE A 318 -8.20 -14.89 -15.05
N GLY A 319 -8.49 -15.20 -13.78
CA GLY A 319 -8.02 -16.43 -13.12
C GLY A 319 -6.57 -16.38 -12.62
N HIS A 320 -5.95 -15.20 -12.61
CA HIS A 320 -4.58 -15.02 -12.13
C HIS A 320 -4.54 -14.76 -10.63
N LEU A 321 -3.38 -15.01 -10.02
CA LEU A 321 -3.14 -14.73 -8.61
C LEU A 321 -2.57 -13.33 -8.40
N CYS A 322 -3.08 -12.65 -7.38
CA CYS A 322 -2.42 -11.51 -6.75
C CYS A 322 -1.89 -11.94 -5.38
N TYR A 323 -0.71 -11.47 -5.01
CA TYR A 323 -0.05 -11.78 -3.75
C TYR A 323 0.17 -10.52 -2.93
N TYR A 324 -0.13 -10.56 -1.64
CA TYR A 324 0.23 -9.51 -0.70
C TYR A 324 1.45 -9.96 0.12
N GLU A 325 2.57 -9.27 -0.06
CA GLU A 325 3.85 -9.56 0.60
C GLU A 325 4.17 -8.45 1.62
N PRO A 326 3.77 -8.60 2.90
CA PRO A 326 4.00 -7.58 3.91
C PRO A 326 5.49 -7.34 4.20
N ALA A 327 6.38 -8.29 3.92
CA ALA A 327 7.82 -8.09 4.07
C ALA A 327 8.36 -7.11 3.02
N ALA A 328 7.72 -6.99 1.86
CA ALA A 328 8.03 -5.99 0.84
C ALA A 328 7.46 -4.61 1.22
N TYR A 329 7.68 -4.16 2.45
CA TYR A 329 7.08 -2.93 2.96
C TYR A 329 7.75 -1.67 2.40
N VAL A 330 7.03 -0.55 2.48
CA VAL A 330 7.54 0.79 2.21
C VAL A 330 7.05 1.79 3.24
N TRP A 331 7.74 2.92 3.37
CA TRP A 331 7.34 4.07 4.17
C TRP A 331 6.71 5.13 3.28
N HIS A 332 5.52 5.59 3.61
CA HIS A 332 4.77 6.55 2.81
C HIS A 332 4.44 7.80 3.63
N LYS A 333 4.71 8.98 3.07
CA LYS A 333 4.41 10.26 3.72
C LYS A 333 2.92 10.60 3.61
N HIS A 334 2.21 10.60 4.73
CA HIS A 334 0.81 10.99 4.75
C HIS A 334 0.62 12.50 4.62
N ARG A 335 -0.57 12.90 4.17
CA ARG A 335 -0.96 14.31 4.12
C ARG A 335 -0.93 14.91 5.53
N ASN A 336 -0.28 16.08 5.66
CA ASN A 336 -0.01 16.71 6.95
C ASN A 336 -1.09 17.71 7.43
N SER A 337 -2.22 17.84 6.72
CA SER A 337 -3.30 18.75 7.14
C SER A 337 -4.71 18.15 7.10
N MET A 338 -5.51 18.55 8.10
CA MET A 338 -6.95 18.86 8.03
C MET A 338 -7.61 18.69 6.67
N LYS A 339 -7.38 19.74 5.88
CA LYS A 339 -8.00 20.00 4.60
C LYS A 339 -7.59 18.97 3.54
N ALA A 340 -6.32 18.57 3.53
CA ALA A 340 -5.82 17.60 2.57
C ALA A 340 -6.40 16.20 2.81
N LEU A 341 -6.46 15.72 4.06
CA LEU A 341 -7.09 14.44 4.37
C LEU A 341 -8.58 14.44 3.99
N ARG A 342 -9.32 15.51 4.32
CA ARG A 342 -10.74 15.61 3.96
C ARG A 342 -10.94 15.48 2.44
N LYS A 343 -10.10 16.14 1.65
CA LYS A 343 -10.11 16.02 0.18
C LYS A 343 -9.77 14.60 -0.29
N GLN A 344 -8.82 13.94 0.37
CA GLN A 344 -8.42 12.55 0.09
C GLN A 344 -9.58 11.59 0.38
N LEU A 345 -10.17 11.64 1.58
CA LEU A 345 -11.30 10.79 1.97
C LEU A 345 -12.53 11.00 1.07
N TYR A 346 -12.85 12.25 0.74
CA TYR A 346 -13.90 12.54 -0.24
C TYR A 346 -13.62 11.88 -1.59
N SER A 347 -12.38 11.96 -2.07
CA SER A 347 -11.97 11.36 -3.34
C SER A 347 -11.99 9.83 -3.29
N TYR A 348 -11.60 9.23 -2.17
CA TYR A 348 -11.61 7.77 -1.97
C TYR A 348 -13.01 7.19 -2.14
N HIS A 349 -14.00 7.80 -1.50
CA HIS A 349 -15.37 7.30 -1.53
C HIS A 349 -16.07 7.62 -2.87
N LYS A 350 -15.78 8.77 -3.47
CA LYS A 350 -16.22 9.07 -4.84
C LYS A 350 -15.67 8.06 -5.85
N GLY A 351 -14.38 7.71 -5.73
CA GLY A 351 -13.72 6.73 -6.57
C GLY A 351 -14.21 5.31 -6.30
N GLN A 352 -14.55 4.96 -5.05
CA GLN A 352 -15.12 3.65 -4.70
C GLN A 352 -16.40 3.35 -5.49
N VAL A 353 -17.32 4.31 -5.57
CA VAL A 353 -18.55 4.16 -6.37
C VAL A 353 -18.21 4.17 -7.87
N SER A 354 -17.28 5.03 -8.31
CA SER A 354 -16.89 5.12 -9.72
C SER A 354 -16.29 3.80 -10.26
N TYR A 355 -15.41 3.16 -9.48
CA TYR A 355 -14.82 1.86 -9.85
C TYR A 355 -15.87 0.75 -9.85
N GLN A 356 -16.81 0.76 -8.89
CA GLN A 356 -17.89 -0.22 -8.86
C GLN A 356 -18.79 -0.09 -10.09
N LEU A 357 -19.17 1.14 -10.46
CA LEU A 357 -19.90 1.39 -11.70
C LEU A 357 -19.10 0.97 -12.94
N ARG A 358 -17.78 1.11 -12.92
CA ARG A 358 -16.91 0.58 -13.97
C ARG A 358 -17.03 -0.94 -14.08
N CYS A 359 -16.95 -1.68 -12.98
CA CYS A 359 -17.14 -3.14 -12.96
C CYS A 359 -18.53 -3.53 -13.45
N LEU A 360 -19.57 -2.79 -13.09
CA LEU A 360 -20.92 -3.04 -13.59
C LEU A 360 -21.03 -2.85 -15.11
N VAL A 361 -20.56 -1.71 -15.62
CA VAL A 361 -20.74 -1.32 -17.03
C VAL A 361 -19.83 -2.10 -17.97
N SER A 362 -18.59 -2.37 -17.55
CA SER A 362 -17.58 -2.98 -18.43
C SER A 362 -17.47 -4.50 -18.24
N ASP A 363 -17.81 -5.02 -17.06
CA ASP A 363 -17.66 -6.43 -16.73
C ASP A 363 -18.97 -7.15 -16.42
N GLY A 364 -20.09 -6.44 -16.34
CA GLY A 364 -21.41 -7.03 -16.04
C GLY A 364 -21.57 -7.47 -14.59
N ASP A 365 -20.78 -6.92 -13.66
CA ASP A 365 -20.77 -7.36 -12.27
C ASP A 365 -21.99 -6.87 -11.49
N MET A 366 -23.06 -7.66 -11.50
CA MET A 366 -24.34 -7.33 -10.85
C MET A 366 -24.25 -7.24 -9.32
N ARG A 367 -23.19 -7.78 -8.68
CA ARG A 367 -22.98 -7.68 -7.22
C ARG A 367 -22.79 -6.22 -6.79
N VAL A 368 -22.38 -5.36 -7.73
CA VAL A 368 -22.28 -3.91 -7.53
C VAL A 368 -23.62 -3.31 -7.11
N LEU A 369 -24.76 -3.75 -7.66
CA LEU A 369 -26.06 -3.20 -7.29
C LEU A 369 -26.38 -3.46 -5.82
N ARG A 370 -26.11 -4.68 -5.34
CA ARG A 370 -26.22 -5.01 -3.92
C ARG A 370 -25.28 -4.12 -3.08
N GLN A 371 -24.04 -3.94 -3.53
CA GLN A 371 -23.08 -3.12 -2.80
C GLN A 371 -23.54 -1.67 -2.66
N LEU A 372 -24.01 -1.05 -3.75
CA LEU A 372 -24.42 0.35 -3.78
C LEU A 372 -25.74 0.60 -3.05
N PHE A 373 -26.72 -0.30 -3.18
CA PHE A 373 -28.07 -0.09 -2.66
C PHE A 373 -28.34 -0.78 -1.32
N TYR A 374 -27.49 -1.69 -0.86
CA TYR A 374 -27.67 -2.40 0.40
C TYR A 374 -26.42 -2.40 1.29
N ASP A 375 -25.30 -2.99 0.83
CA ASP A 375 -24.16 -3.23 1.73
C ASP A 375 -23.51 -1.91 2.20
N LEU A 376 -23.34 -0.91 1.31
CA LEU A 376 -22.81 0.42 1.68
C LEU A 376 -23.78 1.22 2.58
N PRO A 377 -25.06 1.43 2.22
CA PRO A 377 -26.00 2.13 3.09
C PRO A 377 -26.09 1.50 4.47
N TRP A 378 -26.17 0.16 4.54
CA TRP A 378 -26.21 -0.58 5.80
C TRP A 378 -24.96 -0.38 6.64
N TRP A 379 -23.77 -0.45 6.01
CA TRP A 379 -22.50 -0.23 6.70
C TRP A 379 -22.41 1.18 7.32
N TYR A 380 -22.77 2.22 6.56
CA TYR A 380 -22.77 3.59 7.07
C TYR A 380 -23.83 3.82 8.16
N ALA A 381 -25.03 3.26 8.02
CA ALA A 381 -26.04 3.33 9.06
C ALA A 381 -25.56 2.69 10.38
N LYS A 382 -24.94 1.51 10.31
CA LYS A 382 -24.34 0.82 11.45
C LYS A 382 -23.18 1.62 12.06
N ARG A 383 -22.35 2.24 11.21
CA ARG A 383 -21.21 3.08 11.64
C ARG A 383 -21.70 4.33 12.38
N ILE A 384 -22.68 5.05 11.82
CA ILE A 384 -23.31 6.20 12.47
C ILE A 384 -23.92 5.80 13.82
N TYR A 385 -24.64 4.69 13.88
CA TYR A 385 -25.20 4.16 15.13
C TYR A 385 -24.12 3.89 16.19
N ARG A 386 -22.98 3.29 15.80
CA ARG A 386 -21.84 3.06 16.70
C ARG A 386 -21.24 4.35 17.24
N ILE A 387 -21.08 5.37 16.38
CA ILE A 387 -20.58 6.69 16.77
C ILE A 387 -21.53 7.34 17.78
N LEU A 388 -22.84 7.34 17.51
CA LEU A 388 -23.85 7.90 18.42
C LEU A 388 -23.90 7.17 19.78
N ARG A 389 -23.52 5.90 19.82
CA ARG A 389 -23.39 5.11 21.05
C ARG A 389 -22.02 5.22 21.73
N GLY A 390 -21.12 6.07 21.23
CA GLY A 390 -19.76 6.22 21.77
C GLY A 390 -18.86 4.99 21.59
N ARG A 391 -19.25 4.04 20.73
CA ARG A 391 -18.52 2.78 20.48
C ARG A 391 -17.45 2.90 19.38
N GLU A 392 -17.39 4.05 18.72
CA GLU A 392 -16.44 4.35 17.65
C GLU A 392 -15.96 5.79 17.80
N LYS A 393 -14.64 5.98 17.90
CA LYS A 393 -14.00 7.29 18.12
C LYS A 393 -13.75 8.08 16.82
N TYR A 394 -14.19 7.55 15.67
CA TYR A 394 -13.99 8.21 14.39
C TYR A 394 -14.94 9.41 14.21
N PRO A 395 -14.46 10.60 13.82
CA PRO A 395 -15.29 11.81 13.80
C PRO A 395 -16.46 11.73 12.81
N MET A 396 -17.68 12.07 13.28
CA MET A 396 -18.88 12.13 12.44
C MET A 396 -18.69 13.05 11.22
N GLY A 397 -17.99 14.17 11.38
CA GLY A 397 -17.72 15.10 10.28
C GLY A 397 -16.91 14.46 9.14
N LEU A 398 -16.03 13.50 9.43
CA LEU A 398 -15.32 12.75 8.39
C LEU A 398 -16.26 11.73 7.72
N VAL A 399 -17.09 11.03 8.48
CA VAL A 399 -18.12 10.11 7.92
C VAL A 399 -19.03 10.85 6.93
N LEU A 400 -19.47 12.07 7.27
CA LEU A 400 -20.28 12.89 6.36
C LEU A 400 -19.54 13.24 5.06
N ILE A 401 -18.23 13.49 5.13
CA ILE A 401 -17.39 13.76 3.95
C ILE A 401 -17.26 12.50 3.07
N GLU A 402 -17.08 11.34 3.68
CA GLU A 402 -17.06 10.07 2.96
C GLU A 402 -18.39 9.83 2.22
N MET A 403 -19.52 10.00 2.92
CA MET A 403 -20.86 9.86 2.33
C MET A 403 -21.13 10.87 1.21
N ALA A 404 -20.66 12.12 1.35
CA ALA A 404 -20.73 13.11 0.28
C ALA A 404 -19.89 12.69 -0.94
N GLY A 405 -18.76 12.01 -0.72
CA GLY A 405 -17.96 11.38 -1.77
C GLY A 405 -18.76 10.31 -2.50
N LEU A 406 -19.36 9.36 -1.75
CA LEU A 406 -20.19 8.29 -2.32
C LEU A 406 -21.32 8.84 -3.21
N ALA A 407 -22.05 9.85 -2.72
CA ALA A 407 -23.16 10.49 -3.45
C ALA A 407 -22.72 11.10 -4.79
N MET A 408 -21.46 11.54 -4.88
CA MET A 408 -20.90 12.15 -6.09
C MET A 408 -20.22 11.15 -7.03
N GLY A 409 -20.12 9.88 -6.65
CA GLY A 409 -19.42 8.88 -7.46
C GLY A 409 -20.05 8.63 -8.83
N ALA A 410 -21.37 8.53 -8.91
CA ALA A 410 -22.06 8.29 -10.18
C ALA A 410 -21.91 9.45 -11.17
N SER A 411 -22.07 10.70 -10.69
CA SER A 411 -21.88 11.89 -11.52
C SER A 411 -20.42 12.06 -11.95
N ALA A 412 -19.47 11.72 -11.07
CA ALA A 412 -18.05 11.71 -11.38
C ALA A 412 -17.70 10.67 -12.45
N PHE A 413 -18.26 9.45 -12.36
CA PHE A 413 -18.08 8.40 -13.37
C PHE A 413 -18.60 8.84 -14.75
N ILE A 414 -19.81 9.40 -14.82
CA ILE A 414 -20.40 9.90 -16.08
C ILE A 414 -19.54 11.02 -16.66
N LYS A 415 -19.18 12.02 -15.84
CA LYS A 415 -18.35 13.15 -16.26
C LYS A 415 -16.99 12.69 -16.77
N SER A 416 -16.38 11.73 -16.09
CA SER A 416 -15.09 11.16 -16.46
C SER A 416 -15.12 10.48 -17.83
N ASN A 417 -16.11 9.62 -18.06
CA ASN A 417 -16.30 8.97 -19.35
C ASN A 417 -16.57 9.97 -20.48
N ARG A 418 -17.31 11.05 -20.20
CA ARG A 418 -17.56 12.11 -21.17
C ARG A 418 -16.27 12.82 -21.57
N ILE A 419 -15.47 13.24 -20.60
CA ILE A 419 -14.16 13.89 -20.83
C ILE A 419 -13.24 12.97 -21.64
N HIS A 420 -13.15 11.68 -21.29
CA HIS A 420 -12.32 10.74 -22.03
C HIS A 420 -12.75 10.59 -23.49
N ARG A 421 -14.06 10.52 -23.77
CA ARG A 421 -14.58 10.48 -25.15
C ARG A 421 -14.32 11.78 -25.92
N GLU A 422 -14.42 12.93 -25.26
CA GLU A 422 -14.12 14.23 -25.86
C GLU A 422 -12.63 14.35 -26.25
N LEU A 423 -11.74 13.80 -25.43
CA LEU A 423 -10.28 13.87 -25.65
C LEU A 423 -9.74 12.83 -26.63
N ASN A 424 -10.25 11.59 -26.57
CA ASN A 424 -9.68 10.47 -27.33
C ASN A 424 -10.57 10.03 -28.51
N GLY A 425 -11.77 10.57 -28.63
CA GLY A 425 -12.75 10.19 -29.65
C GLY A 425 -13.74 9.12 -29.17
N ALA A 426 -14.93 9.12 -29.77
CA ALA A 426 -15.98 8.15 -29.45
C ALA A 426 -15.56 6.72 -29.86
N GLY A 427 -15.79 5.75 -28.96
CA GLY A 427 -15.47 4.35 -29.21
C GLY A 427 -14.07 3.91 -28.74
N THR A 428 -13.23 4.85 -28.27
CA THR A 428 -11.96 4.50 -27.62
C THR A 428 -12.20 3.70 -26.34
N ASN A 429 -11.46 2.60 -26.20
CA ASN A 429 -11.50 1.79 -25.00
C ASN A 429 -10.49 2.36 -23.99
N PRO A 430 -10.94 2.93 -22.84
CA PRO A 430 -10.04 3.55 -21.86
C PRO A 430 -9.09 2.57 -21.18
N ILE A 431 -9.33 1.27 -21.36
CA ILE A 431 -8.55 0.16 -20.81
C ILE A 431 -7.57 -0.39 -21.86
N ARG A 432 -7.91 -0.26 -23.13
CA ARG A 432 -7.11 -0.69 -24.28
C ARG A 432 -6.98 0.45 -25.31
N PRO A 433 -6.41 1.60 -24.91
CA PRO A 433 -6.16 2.71 -25.83
C PRO A 433 -5.01 2.29 -26.75
N GLU A 434 -5.39 1.66 -27.87
CA GLU A 434 -4.53 1.01 -28.87
C GLU A 434 -3.66 -0.09 -28.25
N LEU A 435 -3.95 -1.35 -28.57
CA LEU A 435 -3.11 -2.51 -28.23
C LEU A 435 -1.82 -2.43 -29.06
N VAL A 436 -0.94 -1.50 -28.72
CA VAL A 436 0.41 -1.41 -29.26
C VAL A 436 1.18 -2.57 -28.65
N ASP A 437 1.58 -3.54 -29.46
CA ASP A 437 2.48 -4.65 -29.16
C ASP A 437 3.30 -4.49 -27.85
N ILE A 438 2.72 -4.93 -26.72
CA ILE A 438 3.42 -5.13 -25.44
C ILE A 438 3.76 -6.61 -25.29
#